data_AF-A0A1E8PML4-F1
#
_entry.id   AF-A0A1E8PML4-F1
#
_cell.length_a   1.000
_cell.length_b   1.000
_cell.length_c   1.000
_cell.angle_alpha   90.00
_cell.angle_beta   90.00
_cell.angle_gamma   90.00
#
_symmetry.space_group_name_H-M   'P 1'
#
loop_
_entity.id
_entity.type
_entity.pdbx_description
1 polymer ?
#
loop_
_entity_poly.entity_id
_entity_poly.type
_entity_poly.pdbx_seq_one_letter_code
_entity_poly.pdbx_strand_id
1 'polypeptide(L)'
;MHEITEDGKIVEIPLAERRAAREAKRESAPSISDKAKTTEIYSGEKTFQSWANEIHIGDRLKHAKSWKDLHAAAAAYNCEIRQKGAGLIICPIGETGGMALSKVGLKNLPSKFGAFQPAQPGKQTTEPEATYQPGPTDKKAKSHYQKWREARDDFQPMKTDRINEQRESHKTVRSQVVAAQKAEIEKIRENRNGPERIAAISVAKMEHTAALVELSDQFAQERKALRAELAAAGPGNTFRDFLWQEAKKGDDAALGLARKYGIDESNDVLRKREADELQIVAAASGREHKPAQRLNFTYIIQRSGTVVYDFGQGRKVTDSAIAKQIQLNREAGNSPEAMPLHCALRPKNLGTR
;
A
#
# COMPACT_ATOMS: atom_id res chain seq x y z
N MET A 1 -20.27 2.98 -18.85
CA MET A 1 -19.17 2.06 -18.45
C MET A 1 -18.98 1.15 -19.63
N HIS A 2 -17.81 1.22 -20.23
CA HIS A 2 -17.48 0.48 -21.43
C HIS A 2 -16.52 -0.64 -21.07
N GLU A 3 -16.61 -1.75 -21.77
CA GLU A 3 -15.66 -2.85 -21.69
C GLU A 3 -14.80 -2.86 -22.96
N ILE A 4 -13.53 -3.22 -22.81
CA ILE A 4 -12.63 -3.39 -23.94
C ILE A 4 -12.62 -4.88 -24.24
N THR A 5 -13.18 -5.24 -25.39
CA THR A 5 -13.14 -6.63 -25.91
C THR A 5 -11.71 -7.05 -26.23
N GLU A 6 -11.47 -8.36 -26.37
CA GLU A 6 -10.14 -8.92 -26.70
C GLU A 6 -9.54 -8.32 -27.99
N ASP A 7 -10.38 -7.83 -28.89
CA ASP A 7 -10.00 -7.13 -30.13
C ASP A 7 -9.74 -5.61 -29.96
N GLY A 8 -9.73 -5.11 -28.73
CA GLY A 8 -9.48 -3.69 -28.43
C GLY A 8 -10.66 -2.75 -28.69
N LYS A 9 -11.84 -3.26 -29.03
CA LYS A 9 -13.04 -2.42 -29.27
C LYS A 9 -13.74 -2.08 -27.96
N ILE A 10 -14.07 -0.81 -27.80
CA ILE A 10 -14.83 -0.27 -26.67
C ILE A 10 -16.32 -0.55 -26.93
N VAL A 11 -16.90 -1.47 -26.15
CA VAL A 11 -18.32 -1.86 -26.25
C VAL A 11 -19.06 -1.35 -25.02
N GLU A 12 -20.26 -0.81 -25.22
CA GLU A 12 -21.09 -0.34 -24.10
C GLU A 12 -21.79 -1.53 -23.43
N ILE A 13 -21.60 -1.67 -22.11
CA ILE A 13 -22.24 -2.75 -21.34
C ILE A 13 -23.77 -2.51 -21.31
N PRO A 14 -24.61 -3.49 -21.71
CA PRO A 14 -26.05 -3.40 -21.63
C PRO A 14 -26.56 -2.98 -20.24
N LEU A 15 -27.62 -2.17 -20.19
CA LEU A 15 -28.16 -1.64 -18.93
C LEU A 15 -28.63 -2.77 -17.99
N ALA A 16 -29.16 -3.86 -18.54
CA ALA A 16 -29.62 -5.03 -17.78
C ALA A 16 -28.46 -5.72 -17.06
N GLU A 17 -27.34 -5.96 -17.76
CA GLU A 17 -26.12 -6.52 -17.17
C GLU A 17 -25.49 -5.58 -16.14
N ARG A 18 -25.52 -4.27 -16.39
CA ARG A 18 -25.10 -3.28 -15.37
C ARG A 18 -25.96 -3.34 -14.11
N ARG A 19 -27.27 -3.61 -14.24
CA ARG A 19 -28.19 -3.75 -13.10
C ARG A 19 -27.97 -5.08 -12.39
N ALA A 20 -27.88 -6.18 -13.12
CA ALA A 20 -27.59 -7.51 -12.58
C ALA A 20 -26.23 -7.56 -11.86
N ALA A 21 -25.17 -6.96 -12.42
CA ALA A 21 -23.87 -6.87 -11.77
C ALA A 21 -23.91 -6.00 -10.49
N ARG A 22 -24.74 -4.96 -10.45
CA ARG A 22 -24.96 -4.14 -9.26
C ARG A 22 -25.76 -4.88 -8.18
N GLU A 23 -26.75 -5.68 -8.58
CA GLU A 23 -27.57 -6.50 -7.69
C GLU A 23 -26.75 -7.68 -7.14
N ALA A 24 -26.02 -8.40 -7.97
CA ALA A 24 -25.07 -9.43 -7.56
C ALA A 24 -23.99 -8.89 -6.60
N LYS A 25 -23.46 -7.68 -6.86
CA LYS A 25 -22.52 -7.01 -5.95
C LYS A 25 -23.17 -6.54 -4.64
N ARG A 26 -24.50 -6.32 -4.63
CA ARG A 26 -25.28 -5.95 -3.44
C ARG A 26 -25.65 -7.18 -2.60
N GLU A 27 -25.79 -8.34 -3.23
CA GLU A 27 -26.07 -9.64 -2.61
C GLU A 27 -24.81 -10.37 -2.14
N SER A 28 -23.65 -10.09 -2.74
CA SER A 28 -22.37 -10.54 -2.20
C SER A 28 -22.11 -9.94 -0.81
N ALA A 29 -21.55 -10.74 0.10
CA ALA A 29 -21.16 -10.40 1.48
C ALA A 29 -20.59 -8.97 1.61
N PRO A 30 -20.73 -8.29 2.78
CA PRO A 30 -20.35 -6.89 2.94
C PRO A 30 -18.90 -6.65 2.52
N SER A 31 -18.70 -6.22 1.27
CA SER A 31 -17.36 -6.02 0.72
C SER A 31 -16.70 -4.88 1.48
N ILE A 32 -15.49 -5.17 1.98
CA ILE A 32 -14.57 -4.19 2.51
C ILE A 32 -14.41 -3.08 1.46
N SER A 33 -14.38 -1.82 1.90
CA SER A 33 -14.21 -0.69 0.98
C SER A 33 -12.83 -0.71 0.33
N ASP A 34 -12.68 -0.19 -0.89
CA ASP A 34 -11.38 -0.16 -1.56
C ASP A 34 -10.33 0.59 -0.72
N LYS A 35 -10.75 1.65 -0.02
CA LYS A 35 -9.89 2.35 0.95
C LYS A 35 -9.43 1.42 2.07
N ALA A 36 -10.34 0.69 2.71
CA ALA A 36 -9.98 -0.26 3.76
C ALA A 36 -9.05 -1.37 3.21
N LYS A 37 -9.34 -1.93 2.04
CA LYS A 37 -8.44 -2.90 1.37
C LYS A 37 -7.04 -2.33 1.17
N THR A 38 -6.93 -1.13 0.59
CA THR A 38 -5.60 -0.50 0.41
C THR A 38 -4.91 -0.29 1.75
N THR A 39 -5.60 0.19 2.77
CA THR A 39 -5.02 0.37 4.11
C THR A 39 -4.49 -0.95 4.66
N GLU A 40 -5.25 -2.04 4.60
CA GLU A 40 -4.83 -3.36 5.10
C GLU A 40 -3.61 -3.90 4.37
N ILE A 41 -3.49 -3.65 3.07
CA ILE A 41 -2.33 -4.12 2.30
C ILE A 41 -1.08 -3.31 2.67
N TYR A 42 -1.20 -1.99 2.80
CA TYR A 42 -0.07 -1.12 3.10
C TYR A 42 0.39 -1.20 4.57
N SER A 43 -0.56 -1.20 5.53
CA SER A 43 -0.24 -1.28 6.96
C SER A 43 -0.01 -2.71 7.44
N GLY A 44 -0.52 -3.72 6.72
CA GLY A 44 -0.58 -5.10 7.19
C GLY A 44 -1.60 -5.33 8.31
N GLU A 45 -2.28 -4.27 8.77
CA GLU A 45 -3.20 -4.28 9.88
C GLU A 45 -4.63 -4.48 9.39
N LYS A 46 -5.37 -5.37 10.05
CA LYS A 46 -6.80 -5.53 9.86
C LYS A 46 -7.50 -4.23 10.23
N THR A 47 -8.28 -3.68 9.31
CA THR A 47 -9.04 -2.46 9.57
C THR A 47 -10.28 -2.74 10.41
N PHE A 48 -10.79 -1.69 11.06
CA PHE A 48 -12.04 -1.74 11.79
C PHE A 48 -13.21 -2.26 10.94
N GLN A 49 -13.26 -1.92 9.65
CA GLN A 49 -14.30 -2.39 8.74
C GLN A 49 -14.26 -3.92 8.58
N SER A 50 -13.09 -4.50 8.40
CA SER A 50 -12.93 -5.95 8.24
C SER A 50 -13.20 -6.70 9.54
N TRP A 51 -12.73 -6.17 10.66
CA TRP A 51 -13.06 -6.71 11.98
C TRP A 51 -14.56 -6.68 12.25
N ALA A 52 -15.22 -5.54 11.99
CA ALA A 52 -16.66 -5.37 12.17
C ALA A 52 -17.48 -6.34 11.30
N ASN A 53 -17.01 -6.62 10.09
CA ASN A 53 -17.61 -7.62 9.20
C ASN A 53 -17.40 -9.06 9.71
N GLU A 54 -16.22 -9.39 10.23
CA GLU A 54 -15.87 -10.72 10.77
C GLU A 54 -16.71 -11.08 12.00
N ILE A 55 -16.93 -10.12 12.90
CA ILE A 55 -17.76 -10.32 14.10
C ILE A 55 -19.26 -10.13 13.83
N HIS A 56 -19.64 -9.82 12.59
CA HIS A 56 -21.03 -9.54 12.21
C HIS A 56 -21.71 -8.48 13.09
N ILE A 57 -20.99 -7.40 13.42
CA ILE A 57 -21.50 -6.34 14.32
C ILE A 57 -22.86 -5.81 13.88
N GLY A 58 -23.10 -5.82 12.57
CA GLY A 58 -24.34 -5.35 11.97
C GLY A 58 -25.57 -6.14 12.32
N ASP A 59 -25.45 -7.43 12.55
CA ASP A 59 -26.61 -8.27 12.84
C ASP A 59 -27.16 -7.91 14.23
N ARG A 60 -26.28 -7.69 15.21
CA ARG A 60 -26.68 -7.17 16.53
C ARG A 60 -27.27 -5.75 16.45
N LEU A 61 -26.66 -4.86 15.66
CA LEU A 61 -27.16 -3.48 15.53
C LEU A 61 -28.51 -3.40 14.82
N LYS A 62 -28.83 -4.33 13.90
CA LYS A 62 -30.14 -4.39 13.22
C LYS A 62 -31.30 -4.70 14.15
N HIS A 63 -31.05 -5.35 15.28
CA HIS A 63 -32.08 -5.68 16.28
C HIS A 63 -32.43 -4.53 17.22
N ALA A 64 -31.69 -3.40 17.18
CA ALA A 64 -31.99 -2.24 18.00
C ALA A 64 -33.34 -1.61 17.63
N LYS A 65 -34.13 -1.23 18.64
CA LYS A 65 -35.45 -0.60 18.47
C LYS A 65 -35.47 0.89 18.80
N SER A 66 -34.39 1.39 19.41
CA SER A 66 -34.23 2.79 19.81
C SER A 66 -32.77 3.24 19.70
N TRP A 67 -32.52 4.56 19.76
CA TRP A 67 -31.16 5.09 19.85
C TRP A 67 -30.40 4.55 21.06
N LYS A 68 -31.08 4.36 22.19
CA LYS A 68 -30.49 3.80 23.42
C LYS A 68 -30.03 2.35 23.20
N ASP A 69 -30.87 1.53 22.57
CA ASP A 69 -30.53 0.12 22.28
C ASP A 69 -29.40 0.02 21.25
N LEU A 70 -29.39 0.93 20.27
CA LEU A 70 -28.34 1.02 19.26
C LEU A 70 -26.99 1.36 19.88
N HIS A 71 -26.96 2.33 20.79
CA HIS A 71 -25.75 2.68 21.55
C HIS A 71 -25.30 1.57 22.49
N ALA A 72 -26.23 0.88 23.15
CA ALA A 72 -25.91 -0.27 24.00
C ALA A 72 -25.31 -1.44 23.18
N ALA A 73 -25.88 -1.72 22.00
CA ALA A 73 -25.37 -2.74 21.09
C ALA A 73 -23.99 -2.39 20.52
N ALA A 74 -23.70 -1.10 20.27
CA ALA A 74 -22.36 -0.66 19.90
C ALA A 74 -21.37 -0.73 21.08
N ALA A 75 -21.81 -0.34 22.28
CA ALA A 75 -20.99 -0.36 23.50
C ALA A 75 -20.55 -1.78 23.89
N ALA A 76 -21.37 -2.80 23.61
CA ALA A 76 -20.99 -4.21 23.78
C ALA A 76 -19.72 -4.60 22.97
N TYR A 77 -19.38 -3.83 21.94
CA TYR A 77 -18.18 -4.03 21.11
C TYR A 77 -17.12 -2.94 21.31
N ASN A 78 -17.18 -2.21 22.43
CA ASN A 78 -16.37 -1.02 22.70
C ASN A 78 -16.41 0.02 21.57
N CYS A 79 -17.57 0.14 20.90
CA CYS A 79 -17.81 1.05 19.81
C CYS A 79 -18.84 2.12 20.22
N GLU A 80 -18.77 3.26 19.56
CA GLU A 80 -19.73 4.35 19.70
C GLU A 80 -20.26 4.79 18.34
N ILE A 81 -21.44 5.41 18.35
CA ILE A 81 -22.08 5.92 17.15
C ILE A 81 -22.00 7.44 17.15
N ARG A 82 -21.35 7.99 16.13
CA ARG A 82 -21.12 9.43 15.97
C ARG A 82 -21.75 9.93 14.68
N GLN A 83 -22.12 11.21 14.68
CA GLN A 83 -22.44 11.92 13.45
C GLN A 83 -21.15 12.34 12.74
N LYS A 84 -21.09 12.12 11.43
CA LYS A 84 -20.02 12.59 10.56
C LYS A 84 -20.63 13.19 9.30
N GLY A 85 -20.66 14.52 9.24
CA GLY A 85 -21.39 15.26 8.20
C GLY A 85 -22.89 14.95 8.26
N ALA A 86 -23.50 14.66 7.11
CA ALA A 86 -24.91 14.29 7.01
C ALA A 86 -25.21 12.81 7.37
N GLY A 87 -24.20 12.03 7.77
CA GLY A 87 -24.32 10.59 8.01
C GLY A 87 -23.96 10.17 9.43
N LEU A 88 -24.22 8.89 9.72
CA LEU A 88 -23.88 8.23 10.99
C LEU A 88 -22.79 7.18 10.76
N ILE A 89 -21.81 7.17 11.65
CA ILE A 89 -20.69 6.24 11.64
C ILE A 89 -20.65 5.47 12.97
N ILE A 90 -20.17 4.23 12.91
CA ILE A 90 -19.73 3.47 14.06
C ILE A 90 -18.21 3.50 14.11
N CYS A 91 -17.65 3.83 15.26
CA CYS A 91 -16.21 3.89 15.50
C CYS A 91 -15.83 3.21 16.83
N PRO A 92 -14.63 2.63 16.94
CA PRO A 92 -14.09 2.25 18.24
C PRO A 92 -14.01 3.47 19.15
N ILE A 93 -14.24 3.27 20.44
CA ILE A 93 -14.17 4.35 21.42
C ILE A 93 -12.74 4.89 21.51
N GLY A 94 -12.60 6.21 21.42
CA GLY A 94 -11.30 6.88 21.49
C GLY A 94 -10.47 6.88 20.19
N GLU A 95 -10.92 6.18 19.15
CA GLU A 95 -10.21 6.14 17.87
C GLU A 95 -10.77 7.11 16.82
N THR A 96 -9.89 7.57 15.92
CA THR A 96 -10.22 8.47 14.81
C THR A 96 -10.46 7.69 13.53
N GLY A 97 -11.59 6.99 13.44
CA GLY A 97 -11.92 6.20 12.26
C GLY A 97 -13.19 5.39 12.47
N GLY A 98 -13.97 5.17 11.42
CA GLY A 98 -15.24 4.48 11.57
C GLY A 98 -15.86 4.06 10.25
N MET A 99 -16.77 3.11 10.33
CA MET A 99 -17.55 2.60 9.22
C MET A 99 -18.92 3.29 9.19
N ALA A 100 -19.40 3.68 8.02
CA ALA A 100 -20.75 4.22 7.88
C ALA A 100 -21.79 3.14 8.24
N LEU A 101 -22.79 3.48 9.05
CA LEU A 101 -23.86 2.54 9.42
C LEU A 101 -24.62 1.98 8.20
N SER A 102 -24.66 2.74 7.11
CA SER A 102 -25.25 2.29 5.84
C SER A 102 -24.54 1.08 5.21
N LYS A 103 -23.23 0.91 5.46
CA LYS A 103 -22.45 -0.27 5.02
C LYS A 103 -22.77 -1.52 5.83
N VAL A 104 -23.33 -1.33 7.00
CA VAL A 104 -23.77 -2.37 7.94
C VAL A 104 -25.25 -2.75 7.71
N GLY A 105 -25.89 -2.15 6.70
CA GLY A 105 -27.31 -2.37 6.38
C GLY A 105 -28.26 -1.44 7.13
N LEU A 106 -27.76 -0.51 7.94
CA LEU A 106 -28.57 0.45 8.69
C LEU A 106 -28.69 1.77 7.92
N LYS A 107 -29.80 1.92 7.18
CA LYS A 107 -30.14 3.11 6.42
C LYS A 107 -31.34 3.82 7.04
N ASN A 108 -31.40 5.14 6.89
CA ASN A 108 -32.52 5.99 7.30
C ASN A 108 -32.92 5.81 8.78
N LEU A 109 -31.94 5.66 9.66
CA LEU A 109 -32.16 5.58 11.11
C LEU A 109 -32.97 6.76 11.67
N PRO A 110 -32.81 8.02 11.20
CA PRO A 110 -33.64 9.13 11.67
C PRO A 110 -35.14 8.95 11.37
N SER A 111 -35.49 8.26 10.28
CA SER A 111 -36.89 7.95 9.95
C SER A 111 -37.48 6.86 10.84
N LYS A 112 -36.63 5.99 11.41
CA LYS A 112 -37.06 4.87 12.27
C LYS A 112 -37.10 5.23 13.76
N PHE A 113 -36.11 5.98 14.23
CA PHE A 113 -35.91 6.27 15.66
C PHE A 113 -36.09 7.75 16.01
N GLY A 114 -36.44 8.60 15.03
CA GLY A 114 -36.51 10.06 15.21
C GLY A 114 -35.14 10.72 15.20
N ALA A 115 -35.08 12.00 15.60
CA ALA A 115 -33.84 12.77 15.65
C ALA A 115 -32.74 12.03 16.42
N PHE A 116 -31.51 12.10 15.91
CA PHE A 116 -30.37 11.41 16.52
C PHE A 116 -30.13 11.87 17.95
N GLN A 117 -30.01 10.92 18.86
CA GLN A 117 -29.63 11.18 20.26
C GLN A 117 -28.22 10.64 20.49
N PRO A 118 -27.25 11.46 20.96
CA PRO A 118 -25.92 10.97 21.29
C PRO A 118 -25.96 10.04 22.52
N ALA A 119 -24.97 9.15 22.63
CA ALA A 119 -24.83 8.29 23.80
C ALA A 119 -24.57 9.15 25.06
N GLN A 120 -25.17 8.78 26.19
CA GLN A 120 -24.89 9.45 27.46
C GLN A 120 -23.48 9.05 27.95
N PRO A 121 -22.55 9.99 28.12
CA PRO A 121 -21.22 9.68 28.65
C PRO A 121 -21.36 9.20 30.10
N GLY A 122 -20.85 8.00 30.41
CA GLY A 122 -20.77 7.48 31.78
C GLY A 122 -21.67 6.30 32.16
N LYS A 123 -22.50 5.76 31.24
CA LYS A 123 -23.29 4.52 31.47
C LYS A 123 -22.81 3.34 30.62
N GLN A 124 -21.52 3.02 30.72
CA GLN A 124 -20.99 1.77 30.19
C GLN A 124 -20.84 0.77 31.32
N THR A 125 -21.93 0.08 31.65
CA THR A 125 -22.01 -0.86 32.78
C THR A 125 -21.72 -2.30 32.39
N THR A 126 -21.27 -2.56 31.16
CA THR A 126 -21.01 -3.92 30.65
C THR A 126 -19.59 -3.99 30.12
N GLU A 127 -18.86 -5.01 30.57
CA GLU A 127 -17.59 -5.38 29.95
C GLU A 127 -17.84 -5.66 28.46
N PRO A 128 -17.04 -5.07 27.55
CA PRO A 128 -17.21 -5.29 26.13
C PRO A 128 -16.92 -6.75 25.79
N GLU A 129 -17.82 -7.37 25.05
CA GLU A 129 -17.73 -8.77 24.62
C GLU A 129 -16.56 -8.97 23.63
N ALA A 130 -16.31 -7.98 22.78
CA ALA A 130 -15.13 -7.94 21.93
C ALA A 130 -14.69 -6.50 21.70
N THR A 131 -13.37 -6.27 21.69
CA THR A 131 -12.79 -4.96 21.43
C THR A 131 -11.92 -5.04 20.19
N TYR A 132 -12.08 -4.07 19.29
CA TYR A 132 -11.21 -3.93 18.15
C TYR A 132 -9.78 -3.64 18.62
N GLN A 133 -8.82 -4.44 18.17
CA GLN A 133 -7.40 -4.18 18.36
C GLN A 133 -6.69 -4.21 17.01
N PRO A 134 -5.96 -3.14 16.65
CA PRO A 134 -5.11 -3.13 15.47
C PRO A 134 -4.08 -4.27 15.53
N GLY A 135 -4.19 -5.19 14.58
CA GLY A 135 -3.35 -6.38 14.51
C GLY A 135 -3.27 -6.91 13.08
N PRO A 136 -2.37 -7.86 12.81
CA PRO A 136 -2.15 -8.36 11.45
C PRO A 136 -3.42 -8.99 10.88
N THR A 137 -3.65 -8.80 9.58
CA THR A 137 -4.78 -9.44 8.88
C THR A 137 -4.72 -10.96 8.97
N ASP A 138 -3.51 -11.55 8.94
CA ASP A 138 -3.29 -12.98 9.10
C ASP A 138 -2.67 -13.31 10.47
N LYS A 139 -3.21 -14.33 11.15
CA LYS A 139 -2.66 -14.86 12.40
C LYS A 139 -1.23 -15.37 12.22
N LYS A 140 -0.89 -15.91 11.04
CA LYS A 140 0.47 -16.38 10.71
C LYS A 140 1.48 -15.23 10.57
N ALA A 141 1.00 -14.02 10.26
CA ALA A 141 1.86 -12.85 10.12
C ALA A 141 2.20 -12.18 11.47
N LYS A 142 1.66 -12.65 12.59
CA LYS A 142 1.80 -11.99 13.90
C LYS A 142 3.24 -11.79 14.35
N SER A 143 4.11 -12.79 14.17
CA SER A 143 5.52 -12.67 14.56
C SER A 143 6.26 -11.63 13.71
N HIS A 144 6.17 -11.72 12.38
CA HIS A 144 6.79 -10.76 11.46
C HIS A 144 6.23 -9.35 11.62
N TYR A 145 4.93 -9.22 11.85
CA TYR A 145 4.27 -7.94 12.06
C TYR A 145 4.72 -7.27 13.35
N GLN A 146 4.92 -8.03 14.44
CA GLN A 146 5.49 -7.48 15.67
C GLN A 146 6.92 -6.97 15.46
N LYS A 147 7.77 -7.77 14.80
CA LYS A 147 9.15 -7.35 14.45
C LYS A 147 9.16 -6.08 13.60
N TRP A 148 8.28 -5.98 12.61
CA TRP A 148 8.16 -4.80 11.78
C TRP A 148 7.71 -3.58 12.58
N ARG A 149 6.71 -3.74 13.45
CA ARG A 149 6.20 -2.66 14.31
C ARG A 149 7.31 -2.12 15.21
N GLU A 150 8.03 -3.00 15.92
CA GLU A 150 9.15 -2.62 16.78
C GLU A 150 10.24 -1.89 15.98
N ALA A 151 10.70 -2.48 14.87
CA ALA A 151 11.72 -1.85 14.02
C ALA A 151 11.27 -0.51 13.43
N ARG A 152 9.97 -0.37 13.08
CA ARG A 152 9.40 0.88 12.57
C ARG A 152 9.37 1.94 13.65
N ASP A 153 8.90 1.59 14.84
CA ASP A 153 8.74 2.51 15.95
C ASP A 153 10.12 2.98 16.46
N ASP A 154 11.15 2.12 16.43
CA ASP A 154 12.54 2.47 16.72
C ASP A 154 13.18 3.35 15.64
N PHE A 155 12.88 3.09 14.36
CA PHE A 155 13.47 3.84 13.24
C PHE A 155 12.82 5.22 13.05
N GLN A 156 11.56 5.37 13.43
CA GLN A 156 10.79 6.58 13.16
C GLN A 156 11.31 7.87 13.83
N PRO A 157 11.79 7.89 15.09
CA PRO A 157 12.41 9.09 15.65
C PRO A 157 13.64 9.49 14.83
N MET A 158 14.56 8.54 14.58
CA MET A 158 15.77 8.78 13.79
C MET A 158 15.47 9.33 12.38
N LYS A 159 14.48 8.74 11.70
CA LYS A 159 14.00 9.23 10.38
C LYS A 159 13.48 10.66 10.46
N THR A 160 12.70 10.97 11.50
CA THR A 160 12.11 12.30 11.69
C THR A 160 13.18 13.34 11.98
N ASP A 161 14.11 13.02 12.87
CA ASP A 161 15.23 13.89 13.23
C ASP A 161 16.09 14.20 12.02
N ARG A 162 16.45 13.19 11.22
CA ARG A 162 17.28 13.37 10.02
C ARG A 162 16.59 14.25 8.97
N ILE A 163 15.28 14.11 8.79
CA ILE A 163 14.50 14.97 7.89
C ILE A 163 14.45 16.41 8.42
N ASN A 164 14.31 16.58 9.73
CA ASN A 164 14.28 17.90 10.37
C ASN A 164 15.64 18.59 10.31
N GLU A 165 16.74 17.88 10.55
CA GLU A 165 18.11 18.39 10.37
C GLU A 165 18.32 18.93 8.95
N GLN A 166 17.92 18.16 7.92
CA GLN A 166 18.01 18.61 6.53
C GLN A 166 17.15 19.86 6.26
N ARG A 167 15.97 19.95 6.87
CA ARG A 167 15.11 21.13 6.72
C ARG A 167 15.73 22.37 7.35
N GLU A 168 16.30 22.25 8.55
CA GLU A 168 16.94 23.38 9.22
C GLU A 168 18.25 23.78 8.51
N SER A 169 19.00 22.83 7.95
CA SER A 169 20.18 23.16 7.12
C SER A 169 19.78 23.93 5.86
N HIS A 170 18.75 23.48 5.14
CA HIS A 170 18.22 24.17 3.95
C HIS A 170 17.71 25.58 4.27
N LYS A 171 17.04 25.74 5.42
CA LYS A 171 16.55 27.03 5.90
C LYS A 171 17.70 27.98 6.25
N THR A 172 18.77 27.46 6.88
CA THR A 172 19.97 28.24 7.20
C THR A 172 20.71 28.69 5.95
N VAL A 173 20.91 27.80 4.97
CA VAL A 173 21.56 28.18 3.70
C VAL A 173 20.73 29.22 2.95
N ARG A 174 19.40 29.06 2.90
CA ARG A 174 18.51 30.06 2.29
C ARG A 174 18.60 31.43 2.98
N SER A 175 18.66 31.47 4.31
CA SER A 175 18.78 32.74 5.04
C SER A 175 20.12 33.42 4.77
N GLN A 176 21.21 32.66 4.63
CA GLN A 176 22.53 33.17 4.26
C GLN A 176 22.55 33.78 2.86
N VAL A 177 21.96 33.11 1.87
CA VAL A 177 21.87 33.64 0.48
C VAL A 177 21.08 34.95 0.44
N VAL A 178 19.95 35.02 1.15
CA VAL A 178 19.16 36.26 1.24
C VAL A 178 19.93 37.36 1.96
N ALA A 179 20.67 37.05 3.02
CA ALA A 179 21.50 38.02 3.73
C ALA A 179 22.64 38.55 2.86
N ALA A 180 23.30 37.68 2.09
CA ALA A 180 24.36 38.04 1.15
C ALA A 180 23.82 38.98 0.05
N GLN A 181 22.66 38.66 -0.54
CA GLN A 181 22.01 39.53 -1.53
C GLN A 181 21.70 40.92 -0.96
N LYS A 182 21.18 40.99 0.26
CA LYS A 182 20.89 42.28 0.91
C LYS A 182 22.16 43.09 1.09
N ALA A 183 23.24 42.47 1.56
CA ALA A 183 24.53 43.14 1.74
C ALA A 183 25.13 43.63 0.41
N GLU A 184 25.00 42.85 -0.66
CA GLU A 184 25.45 43.23 -2.00
C GLU A 184 24.66 44.41 -2.57
N ILE A 185 23.33 44.39 -2.46
CA ILE A 185 22.48 45.50 -2.89
C ILE A 185 22.83 46.78 -2.12
N GLU A 186 23.11 46.67 -0.82
CA GLU A 186 23.50 47.83 -0.01
C GLU A 186 24.85 48.41 -0.45
N LYS A 187 25.86 47.55 -0.70
CA LYS A 187 27.14 47.98 -1.29
C LYS A 187 26.97 48.67 -2.65
N ILE A 188 26.06 48.19 -3.49
CA ILE A 188 25.78 48.82 -4.78
C ILE A 188 25.14 50.21 -4.58
N ARG A 189 24.27 50.36 -3.58
CA ARG A 189 23.63 51.65 -3.26
C ARG A 189 24.61 52.69 -2.73
N GLU A 190 25.59 52.27 -1.93
CA GLU A 190 26.63 53.14 -1.38
C GLU A 190 27.64 53.60 -2.45
N ASN A 191 28.02 52.71 -3.37
CA ASN A 191 29.13 52.95 -4.29
C ASN A 191 28.74 53.49 -5.68
N ARG A 192 27.46 53.40 -6.07
CA ARG A 192 26.99 53.79 -7.42
C ARG A 192 25.82 54.75 -7.36
N ASN A 193 25.74 55.65 -8.35
CA ASN A 193 24.68 56.65 -8.46
C ASN A 193 23.94 56.59 -9.80
N GLY A 194 22.74 57.17 -9.84
CA GLY A 194 21.98 57.36 -11.08
C GLY A 194 21.66 56.06 -11.85
N PRO A 195 21.75 56.06 -13.19
CA PRO A 195 21.35 54.92 -14.03
C PRO A 195 22.23 53.68 -13.84
N GLU A 196 23.51 53.84 -13.52
CA GLU A 196 24.43 52.72 -13.28
C GLU A 196 24.07 51.91 -12.03
N ARG A 197 23.55 52.58 -10.99
CA ARG A 197 23.03 51.92 -9.79
C ARG A 197 21.83 51.03 -10.13
N ILE A 198 20.92 51.53 -10.95
CA ILE A 198 19.70 50.80 -11.34
C ILE A 198 20.08 49.55 -12.14
N ALA A 199 20.99 49.68 -13.11
CA ALA A 199 21.51 48.55 -13.88
C ALA A 199 22.19 47.50 -12.99
N ALA A 200 23.07 47.94 -12.08
CA ALA A 200 23.77 47.03 -11.17
C ALA A 200 22.82 46.28 -10.21
N ILE A 201 21.81 46.96 -9.64
CA ILE A 201 20.80 46.31 -8.81
C ILE A 201 19.97 45.30 -9.63
N SER A 202 19.67 45.61 -10.90
CA SER A 202 18.97 44.68 -11.78
C SER A 202 19.78 43.40 -12.01
N VAL A 203 21.08 43.53 -12.29
CA VAL A 203 22.00 42.40 -12.47
C VAL A 203 22.08 41.56 -11.18
N ALA A 204 22.33 42.18 -10.03
CA ALA A 204 22.42 41.47 -8.75
C ALA A 204 21.12 40.73 -8.37
N LYS A 205 19.95 41.29 -8.74
CA LYS A 205 18.66 40.60 -8.59
C LYS A 205 18.55 39.39 -9.50
N MET A 206 18.98 39.50 -10.76
CA MET A 206 19.00 38.38 -11.70
C MET A 206 19.93 37.26 -11.23
N GLU A 207 21.14 37.61 -10.79
CA GLU A 207 22.11 36.68 -10.22
C GLU A 207 21.55 35.97 -8.98
N HIS A 208 20.91 36.70 -8.07
CA HIS A 208 20.24 36.09 -6.92
C HIS A 208 19.10 35.15 -7.34
N THR A 209 18.31 35.50 -8.35
CA THR A 209 17.27 34.58 -8.85
C THR A 209 17.87 33.30 -9.44
N ALA A 210 18.98 33.41 -10.16
CA ALA A 210 19.71 32.25 -10.68
C ALA A 210 20.25 31.38 -9.52
N ALA A 211 20.87 32.00 -8.52
CA ALA A 211 21.37 31.31 -7.32
C ALA A 211 20.26 30.59 -6.55
N LEU A 212 19.06 31.18 -6.44
CA LEU A 212 17.92 30.51 -5.79
C LEU A 212 17.40 29.31 -6.59
N VAL A 213 17.45 29.36 -7.92
CA VAL A 213 17.07 28.23 -8.78
C VAL A 213 18.06 27.08 -8.60
N GLU A 214 19.36 27.36 -8.71
CA GLU A 214 20.41 26.35 -8.49
C GLU A 214 20.30 25.72 -7.08
N LEU A 215 20.09 26.55 -6.06
CA LEU A 215 19.92 26.07 -4.69
C LEU A 215 18.65 25.21 -4.53
N SER A 216 17.56 25.56 -5.20
CA SER A 216 16.34 24.76 -5.20
C SER A 216 16.57 23.37 -5.78
N ASP A 217 17.33 23.30 -6.88
CA ASP A 217 17.66 22.04 -7.55
C ASP A 217 18.60 21.18 -6.69
N GLN A 218 19.64 21.79 -6.09
CA GLN A 218 20.51 21.12 -5.13
C GLN A 218 19.70 20.54 -3.96
N PHE A 219 18.83 21.33 -3.33
CA PHE A 219 17.98 20.84 -2.25
C PHE A 219 17.02 19.74 -2.71
N ALA A 220 16.55 19.77 -3.96
CA ALA A 220 15.73 18.69 -4.51
C ALA A 220 16.50 17.39 -4.63
N GLN A 221 17.75 17.45 -5.11
CA GLN A 221 18.65 16.30 -5.19
C GLN A 221 19.00 15.74 -3.80
N GLU A 222 19.35 16.60 -2.85
CA GLU A 222 19.65 16.20 -1.48
C GLU A 222 18.45 15.55 -0.78
N ARG A 223 17.24 16.11 -0.94
CA ARG A 223 16.01 15.48 -0.41
C ARG A 223 15.78 14.11 -1.03
N LYS A 224 16.05 13.96 -2.33
CA LYS A 224 15.90 12.69 -3.04
C LYS A 224 16.93 11.66 -2.53
N ALA A 225 18.18 12.07 -2.37
CA ALA A 225 19.26 11.24 -1.86
C ALA A 225 18.96 10.78 -0.42
N LEU A 226 18.59 11.70 0.47
CA LEU A 226 18.24 11.35 1.85
C LEU A 226 17.04 10.39 1.92
N ARG A 227 16.01 10.60 1.10
CA ARG A 227 14.86 9.68 1.04
C ARG A 227 15.27 8.29 0.55
N ALA A 228 16.21 8.19 -0.39
CA ALA A 228 16.72 6.91 -0.87
C ALA A 228 17.55 6.19 0.21
N GLU A 229 18.41 6.92 0.91
CA GLU A 229 19.20 6.43 2.04
C GLU A 229 18.30 5.90 3.17
N LEU A 230 17.35 6.72 3.63
CA LEU A 230 16.40 6.33 4.68
C LEU A 230 15.51 5.15 4.25
N ALA A 231 15.16 5.05 2.97
CA ALA A 231 14.40 3.91 2.45
C ALA A 231 15.22 2.61 2.39
N ALA A 232 16.53 2.71 2.22
CA ALA A 232 17.44 1.56 2.21
C ALA A 232 17.78 1.07 3.63
N ALA A 233 17.92 2.00 4.59
CA ALA A 233 18.25 1.69 5.97
C ALA A 233 17.05 1.24 6.82
N GLY A 234 15.85 1.73 6.51
CA GLY A 234 14.65 1.44 7.29
C GLY A 234 14.06 0.04 7.01
N PRO A 235 13.17 -0.45 7.89
CA PRO A 235 12.50 -1.75 7.77
C PRO A 235 11.46 -1.82 6.62
N GLY A 236 11.46 -0.86 5.70
CA GLY A 236 10.43 -0.68 4.67
C GLY A 236 9.30 0.26 5.12
N ASN A 237 8.70 0.97 4.16
CA ASN A 237 7.61 1.93 4.45
C ASN A 237 6.28 1.22 4.74
N THR A 238 6.15 -0.03 4.32
CA THR A 238 4.92 -0.82 4.39
C THR A 238 5.25 -2.19 5.00
N PHE A 239 4.27 -2.85 5.61
CA PHE A 239 4.49 -4.20 6.14
C PHE A 239 4.90 -5.18 5.03
N ARG A 240 4.39 -4.98 3.82
CA ARG A 240 4.80 -5.75 2.63
C ARG A 240 6.26 -5.52 2.25
N ASP A 241 6.74 -4.27 2.27
CA ASP A 241 8.15 -3.97 1.98
C ASP A 241 9.07 -4.68 2.98
N PHE A 242 8.68 -4.73 4.25
CA PHE A 242 9.39 -5.49 5.28
C PHE A 242 9.44 -6.98 4.96
N LEU A 243 8.29 -7.59 4.63
CA LEU A 243 8.24 -9.01 4.25
C LEU A 243 9.09 -9.31 3.00
N TRP A 244 9.15 -8.39 2.04
CA TRP A 244 10.01 -8.51 0.87
C TRP A 244 11.50 -8.42 1.22
N GLN A 245 11.89 -7.53 2.14
CA GLN A 245 13.26 -7.46 2.65
C GLN A 245 13.65 -8.74 3.41
N GLU A 246 12.78 -9.27 4.27
CA GLU A 246 13.03 -10.52 4.99
C GLU A 246 13.07 -11.74 4.05
N ALA A 247 12.19 -11.81 3.06
CA ALA A 247 12.23 -12.85 2.03
C ALA A 247 13.55 -12.82 1.25
N LYS A 248 14.10 -11.63 0.94
CA LYS A 248 15.42 -11.49 0.32
C LYS A 248 16.57 -11.98 1.19
N LYS A 249 16.43 -11.95 2.52
CA LYS A 249 17.40 -12.52 3.46
C LYS A 249 17.29 -14.04 3.58
N GLY A 250 16.30 -14.66 2.93
CA GLY A 250 16.09 -16.11 2.93
C GLY A 250 14.96 -16.60 3.85
N ASP A 251 14.09 -15.72 4.35
CA ASP A 251 12.93 -16.14 5.13
C ASP A 251 11.76 -16.60 4.23
N ASP A 252 11.60 -17.92 4.12
CA ASP A 252 10.54 -18.56 3.33
C ASP A 252 9.13 -18.26 3.84
N ALA A 253 8.97 -18.07 5.16
CA ALA A 253 7.68 -17.69 5.74
C ALA A 253 7.32 -16.26 5.34
N ALA A 254 8.30 -15.35 5.33
CA ALA A 254 8.12 -13.99 4.84
C ALA A 254 7.78 -13.98 3.34
N LEU A 255 8.39 -14.84 2.52
CA LEU A 255 8.05 -14.99 1.10
C LEU A 255 6.59 -15.43 0.92
N GLY A 256 6.14 -16.44 1.67
CA GLY A 256 4.75 -16.91 1.63
C GLY A 256 3.75 -15.80 1.99
N LEU A 257 4.05 -15.00 3.00
CA LEU A 257 3.24 -13.85 3.39
C LEU A 257 3.28 -12.75 2.32
N ALA A 258 4.46 -12.41 1.79
CA ALA A 258 4.62 -11.39 0.75
C ALA A 258 3.82 -11.72 -0.51
N ARG A 259 3.74 -13.00 -0.90
CA ARG A 259 2.88 -13.47 -2.01
C ARG A 259 1.41 -13.20 -1.71
N LYS A 260 0.96 -13.50 -0.49
CA LYS A 260 -0.43 -13.31 -0.07
C LYS A 260 -0.84 -11.83 -0.15
N TYR A 261 -0.03 -10.95 0.44
CA TYR A 261 -0.27 -9.50 0.38
C TYR A 261 -0.02 -8.90 -1.02
N GLY A 262 0.81 -9.54 -1.84
CA GLY A 262 1.14 -9.09 -3.20
C GLY A 262 0.06 -9.36 -4.25
N ILE A 263 -0.69 -10.45 -4.10
CA ILE A 263 -1.81 -10.82 -4.98
C ILE A 263 -2.96 -9.80 -4.86
N ASP A 264 -3.26 -9.37 -3.64
CA ASP A 264 -4.38 -8.46 -3.32
C ASP A 264 -4.20 -7.04 -3.90
N GLU A 265 -2.97 -6.66 -4.22
CA GLU A 265 -2.60 -5.35 -4.77
C GLU A 265 -2.39 -5.34 -6.30
N SER A 266 -2.53 -6.50 -6.96
CA SER A 266 -2.30 -6.62 -8.40
C SER A 266 -3.41 -5.93 -9.21
N ASN A 267 -3.16 -4.66 -9.57
CA ASN A 267 -3.92 -3.97 -10.61
C ASN A 267 -3.79 -4.71 -11.95
N ASP A 268 -4.81 -4.65 -12.81
CA ASP A 268 -4.78 -5.26 -14.15
C ASP A 268 -3.55 -4.87 -14.98
N VAL A 269 -2.98 -3.68 -14.74
CA VAL A 269 -1.75 -3.22 -15.40
C VAL A 269 -0.52 -4.04 -14.99
N LEU A 270 -0.41 -4.45 -13.73
CA LEU A 270 0.69 -5.32 -13.27
C LEU A 270 0.52 -6.74 -13.81
N ARG A 271 -0.72 -7.24 -13.90
CA ARG A 271 -1.04 -8.52 -14.55
C ARG A 271 -0.68 -8.51 -16.03
N LYS A 272 -1.02 -7.42 -16.74
CA LYS A 272 -0.69 -7.22 -18.15
C LYS A 272 0.82 -7.08 -18.39
N ARG A 273 1.54 -6.34 -17.53
CA ARG A 273 3.01 -6.25 -17.63
C ARG A 273 3.71 -7.57 -17.36
N GLU A 274 3.28 -8.33 -16.35
CA GLU A 274 3.79 -9.70 -16.14
C GLU A 274 3.48 -10.57 -17.37
N ALA A 275 2.26 -10.50 -17.93
CA ALA A 275 1.90 -11.24 -19.14
C ALA A 275 2.71 -10.82 -20.39
N ASP A 276 2.99 -9.52 -20.56
CA ASP A 276 3.75 -8.97 -21.69
C ASP A 276 5.25 -9.30 -21.59
N GLU A 277 5.81 -9.37 -20.37
CA GLU A 277 7.17 -9.89 -20.13
C GLU A 277 7.28 -11.40 -20.41
N LEU A 278 6.15 -12.10 -20.53
CA LEU A 278 6.06 -13.56 -20.62
C LEU A 278 5.46 -14.00 -21.98
N GLN A 279 6.28 -14.10 -23.03
CA GLN A 279 5.95 -14.95 -24.17
C GLN A 279 6.06 -16.43 -23.77
N ILE A 280 4.92 -17.03 -23.42
CA ILE A 280 4.79 -18.43 -22.98
C ILE A 280 5.10 -19.38 -24.14
N VAL A 281 6.04 -20.30 -23.94
CA VAL A 281 6.23 -21.45 -24.84
C VAL A 281 5.92 -22.73 -24.06
N ALA A 282 4.79 -23.35 -24.39
CA ALA A 282 4.46 -24.70 -23.97
C ALA A 282 5.07 -25.69 -24.97
N ALA A 283 6.31 -26.12 -24.74
CA ALA A 283 6.90 -27.23 -25.47
C ALA A 283 7.57 -28.19 -24.49
N ALA A 284 6.78 -29.14 -23.97
CA ALA A 284 7.33 -30.32 -23.32
C ALA A 284 7.66 -31.34 -24.41
N SER A 285 8.94 -31.42 -24.81
CA SER A 285 9.46 -32.59 -25.51
C SER A 285 10.41 -33.31 -24.57
N GLY A 286 10.01 -34.52 -24.17
CA GLY A 286 10.78 -35.33 -23.24
C GLY A 286 12.10 -35.76 -23.85
N ARG A 287 13.18 -35.68 -23.05
CA ARG A 287 14.32 -36.60 -23.11
C ARG A 287 15.15 -36.52 -21.83
N GLU A 288 15.54 -37.74 -21.42
CA GLU A 288 16.53 -38.21 -20.44
C GLU A 288 17.00 -37.29 -19.30
N HIS A 289 16.66 -37.74 -18.10
CA HIS A 289 17.13 -37.26 -16.81
C HIS A 289 18.63 -37.51 -16.64
N LYS A 290 19.45 -36.45 -16.65
CA LYS A 290 20.83 -36.49 -16.17
C LYS A 290 20.87 -36.02 -14.70
N PRO A 291 21.71 -36.63 -13.85
CA PRO A 291 21.81 -36.28 -12.44
C PRO A 291 22.19 -34.81 -12.26
N ALA A 292 21.59 -34.16 -11.26
CA ALA A 292 21.66 -32.73 -11.00
C ALA A 292 23.11 -32.22 -10.93
N GLN A 293 23.59 -31.61 -12.02
CA GLN A 293 24.66 -30.63 -11.93
C GLN A 293 24.20 -29.54 -10.95
N ARG A 294 25.13 -29.01 -10.15
CA ARG A 294 24.86 -27.79 -9.36
C ARG A 294 24.51 -26.69 -10.36
N LEU A 295 23.21 -26.42 -10.50
CA LEU A 295 22.71 -25.41 -11.39
C LEU A 295 23.16 -24.06 -10.82
N ASN A 296 24.05 -23.37 -11.53
CA ASN A 296 24.43 -22.00 -11.20
C ASN A 296 23.34 -21.08 -11.74
N PHE A 297 22.39 -20.72 -10.89
CA PHE A 297 21.37 -19.73 -11.20
C PHE A 297 21.38 -18.63 -10.14
N THR A 298 20.99 -17.44 -10.55
CA THR A 298 20.67 -16.34 -9.64
C THR A 298 19.15 -16.23 -9.51
N TYR A 299 18.66 -15.62 -8.44
CA TYR A 299 17.24 -15.36 -8.32
C TYR A 299 16.97 -13.95 -7.83
N ILE A 300 15.86 -13.39 -8.29
CA ILE A 300 15.38 -12.07 -7.90
C ILE A 300 13.95 -12.22 -7.40
N ILE A 301 13.73 -11.79 -6.16
CA ILE A 301 12.39 -11.72 -5.58
C ILE A 301 11.82 -10.33 -5.89
N GLN A 302 10.73 -10.29 -6.64
CA GLN A 302 9.97 -9.07 -6.91
C GLN A 302 9.10 -8.69 -5.71
N ARG A 303 8.65 -7.43 -5.65
CA ARG A 303 7.77 -6.96 -4.57
C ARG A 303 6.43 -7.71 -4.51
N SER A 304 5.97 -8.29 -5.63
CA SER A 304 4.78 -9.19 -5.72
C SER A 304 4.96 -10.52 -4.98
N GLY A 305 6.18 -10.84 -4.55
CA GLY A 305 6.52 -12.19 -4.08
C GLY A 305 6.77 -13.18 -5.23
N THR A 306 6.68 -12.71 -6.49
CA THR A 306 7.12 -13.45 -7.68
C THR A 306 8.63 -13.64 -7.62
N VAL A 307 9.09 -14.87 -7.87
CA VAL A 307 10.52 -15.21 -7.87
C VAL A 307 10.95 -15.51 -9.29
N VAL A 308 11.93 -14.76 -9.79
CA VAL A 308 12.52 -14.96 -11.12
C VAL A 308 13.88 -15.60 -10.95
N TYR A 309 14.03 -16.83 -11.41
CA TYR A 309 15.29 -17.55 -11.47
C TYR A 309 15.94 -17.30 -12.83
N ASP A 310 17.16 -16.76 -12.84
CA ASP A 310 17.94 -16.44 -14.03
C ASP A 310 19.13 -17.41 -14.13
N PHE A 311 19.14 -18.17 -15.23
CA PHE A 311 20.18 -19.15 -15.56
C PHE A 311 21.25 -18.58 -16.50
N GLY A 312 21.22 -17.27 -16.78
CA GLY A 312 22.09 -16.61 -17.76
C GLY A 312 21.66 -16.86 -19.20
N GLN A 313 22.23 -16.09 -20.12
CA GLN A 313 21.90 -16.12 -21.56
C GLN A 313 20.40 -15.88 -21.83
N GLY A 314 19.76 -15.06 -20.99
CA GLY A 314 18.34 -14.71 -21.10
C GLY A 314 17.35 -15.78 -20.63
N ARG A 315 17.83 -16.97 -20.23
CA ARG A 315 17.00 -18.10 -19.77
C ARG A 315 16.42 -17.83 -18.39
N LYS A 316 15.11 -17.63 -18.30
CA LYS A 316 14.41 -17.28 -17.05
C LYS A 316 13.23 -18.20 -16.73
N VAL A 317 13.14 -18.57 -15.46
CA VAL A 317 12.02 -19.32 -14.87
C VAL A 317 11.33 -18.40 -13.86
N THR A 318 10.03 -18.17 -14.02
CA THR A 318 9.27 -17.26 -13.17
C THR A 318 8.25 -18.03 -12.35
N ASP A 319 8.41 -18.09 -11.03
CA ASP A 319 7.39 -18.54 -10.10
C ASP A 319 6.48 -17.35 -9.74
N SER A 320 5.39 -17.18 -10.50
CA SER A 320 4.50 -16.03 -10.36
C SER A 320 3.59 -16.19 -9.16
N ALA A 321 3.68 -15.23 -8.24
CA ALA A 321 2.75 -15.12 -7.12
C ALA A 321 1.33 -14.80 -7.59
N ILE A 322 1.20 -13.97 -8.64
CA ILE A 322 -0.07 -13.46 -9.16
C ILE A 322 -0.80 -14.55 -9.93
N ALA A 323 -0.12 -15.20 -10.88
CA ALA A 323 -0.71 -16.24 -11.70
C ALA A 323 -0.75 -17.62 -10.99
N LYS A 324 -0.11 -17.74 -9.82
CA LYS A 324 0.00 -18.99 -9.03
C LYS A 324 0.51 -20.18 -9.84
N GLN A 325 1.37 -19.89 -10.82
CA GLN A 325 1.95 -20.88 -11.71
C GLN A 325 3.39 -20.50 -12.02
N ILE A 326 4.19 -21.51 -12.31
CA ILE A 326 5.56 -21.31 -12.79
C ILE A 326 5.53 -21.26 -14.30
N GLN A 327 6.21 -20.26 -14.85
CA GLN A 327 6.27 -19.99 -16.28
C GLN A 327 7.73 -20.00 -16.75
N LEU A 328 7.91 -20.37 -18.01
CA LEU A 328 9.19 -20.36 -18.71
C LEU A 328 9.11 -19.35 -19.84
N ASN A 329 10.16 -18.55 -20.00
CA ASN A 329 10.31 -17.79 -21.23
C ASN A 329 10.78 -18.69 -22.38
N ARG A 330 10.66 -18.20 -23.62
CA ARG A 330 11.00 -18.95 -24.85
C ARG A 330 12.40 -19.58 -24.83
N GLU A 331 13.38 -18.87 -24.27
CA GLU A 331 14.77 -19.33 -24.17
C GLU A 331 14.95 -20.43 -23.11
N ALA A 332 14.25 -20.32 -21.97
CA ALA A 332 14.25 -21.35 -20.93
C ALA A 332 13.49 -22.62 -21.33
N GLY A 333 12.46 -22.50 -22.18
CA GLY A 333 11.67 -23.64 -22.66
C GLY A 333 12.48 -24.68 -23.45
N ASN A 334 13.59 -24.27 -24.08
CA ASN A 334 14.49 -25.13 -24.82
C ASN A 334 15.76 -25.52 -24.03
N SER A 335 15.86 -25.10 -22.76
CA SER A 335 17.06 -25.30 -21.95
C SER A 335 16.96 -26.57 -21.09
N PRO A 336 17.88 -27.54 -21.24
CA PRO A 336 17.91 -28.75 -20.42
C PRO A 336 18.23 -28.46 -18.94
N GLU A 337 18.74 -27.27 -18.61
CA GLU A 337 19.05 -26.82 -17.25
C GLU A 337 17.86 -26.16 -16.55
N ALA A 338 17.02 -25.43 -17.30
CA ALA A 338 15.89 -24.69 -16.74
C ALA A 338 14.63 -25.57 -16.59
N MET A 339 14.46 -26.57 -17.47
CA MET A 339 13.33 -27.50 -17.43
C MET A 339 13.24 -28.33 -16.12
N PRO A 340 14.33 -28.91 -15.59
CA PRO A 340 14.27 -29.63 -14.33
C PRO A 340 13.84 -28.75 -13.16
N LEU A 341 14.31 -27.48 -13.08
CA LEU A 341 13.88 -26.56 -12.04
C LEU A 341 12.39 -26.22 -12.18
N HIS A 342 11.91 -25.95 -13.40
CA HIS A 342 10.49 -25.75 -13.66
C HIS A 342 9.64 -26.94 -13.18
N CYS A 343 10.07 -28.17 -13.50
CA CYS A 343 9.40 -29.39 -13.06
C CYS A 343 9.46 -29.59 -11.54
N ALA A 344 10.58 -29.24 -10.90
CA ALA A 344 10.77 -29.39 -9.46
C ALA A 344 9.96 -28.37 -8.65
N LEU A 345 9.85 -27.14 -9.15
CA LEU A 345 9.10 -26.07 -8.51
C LEU A 345 7.59 -26.22 -8.74
N ARG A 346 7.16 -26.88 -9.83
CA ARG A 346 5.74 -27.04 -10.15
C ARG A 346 5.03 -27.70 -8.95
N PRO A 347 3.95 -27.12 -8.42
CA PRO A 347 3.19 -27.78 -7.38
C PRO A 347 2.77 -29.14 -7.94
N LYS A 348 3.18 -30.22 -7.24
CA LYS A 348 2.68 -31.56 -7.53
C LYS A 348 1.19 -31.54 -7.24
N ASN A 349 0.38 -31.24 -8.25
CA ASN A 349 -0.99 -31.72 -8.29
C ASN A 349 -0.90 -33.24 -8.43
N LEU A 350 -0.59 -33.91 -7.32
CA LEU A 350 -0.96 -35.30 -7.14
C LEU A 350 -2.48 -35.31 -7.15
N GLY A 351 -3.01 -35.95 -8.19
CA GLY A 351 -4.41 -35.89 -8.55
C GLY A 351 -5.33 -36.26 -7.39
N THR A 352 -6.37 -35.45 -7.24
CA THR A 352 -7.68 -36.00 -6.90
C THR A 352 -8.10 -37.00 -7.98
N ARG A 353 -8.03 -38.28 -7.64
CA ARG A 353 -9.05 -39.24 -8.02
C ARG A 353 -9.81 -39.61 -6.77
#